data_AF-A0A1C3KXX2-F1
#
_entry.id   AF-A0A1C3KXX2-F1
#
_cell.length_a   1.000
_cell.length_b   1.000
_cell.length_c   1.000
_cell.angle_alpha   90.00
_cell.angle_beta   90.00
_cell.angle_gamma   90.00
#
_symmetry.space_group_name_H-M   'P 1'
#
loop_
_entity.id
_entity.type
_entity.pdbx_description
1 polymer ?
#
loop_
_entity_poly.entity_id
_entity_poly.type
_entity_poly.pdbx_seq_one_letter_code
_entity_poly.pdbx_strand_id
1 'polypeptide(L)'
;MLKKKILEKRDKFKKKVIDKIVFTINQIKGEPLDAYKEEFDDEEIIDEEEEWKVNEWKQWFSNTEKEYDNWIQSIDDYKAQWIKEKDLEFPTFANSLYKSWDRWREQVKSESKDLKEAKWKGWGKEEWKLWLQKHWYEHNQEKWKDIIATYEKNYREWTVNNWNKWKGQKLMSWIMKKWKVREDRKWERWESNKWNKRLRFKEKKQWNVWRYRLEKERLQWKHWIDSKRITVLGENQWKEWDDWKEEKHKIFEEIVDSISKKWVEEEKFHEFK
;
A
#
# COMPACT_ATOMS: atom_id res chain seq x y z
N MET A 1 18.94 10.88 -30.86
CA MET A 1 18.75 9.45 -31.25
C MET A 1 19.32 8.42 -30.26
N LEU A 2 20.52 8.60 -29.70
CA LEU A 2 21.16 7.60 -28.84
C LEU A 2 20.44 7.32 -27.50
N LYS A 3 19.96 8.38 -26.82
CA LYS A 3 19.21 8.25 -25.55
C LYS A 3 17.91 7.46 -25.70
N LYS A 4 17.19 7.63 -26.82
CA LYS A 4 15.95 6.89 -27.13
C LYS A 4 16.21 5.39 -27.31
N LYS A 5 17.29 5.03 -28.02
CA LYS A 5 17.74 3.63 -28.19
C LYS A 5 18.17 2.97 -26.87
N ILE A 6 18.73 3.72 -25.92
CA ILE A 6 19.12 3.20 -24.59
C ILE A 6 17.89 2.94 -23.71
N LEU A 7 16.92 3.87 -23.71
CA LEU A 7 15.64 3.70 -23.02
C LEU A 7 14.86 2.49 -23.56
N GLU A 8 14.75 2.36 -24.89
CA GLU A 8 14.09 1.21 -25.52
C GLU A 8 14.77 -0.13 -25.18
N LYS A 9 16.10 -0.17 -25.07
CA LYS A 9 16.83 -1.37 -24.65
C LYS A 9 16.58 -1.70 -23.17
N ARG A 10 16.53 -0.70 -22.30
CA ARG A 10 16.24 -0.86 -20.87
C ARG A 10 14.81 -1.37 -20.64
N ASP A 11 13.85 -0.84 -21.38
CA ASP A 11 12.44 -1.22 -21.22
C ASP A 11 12.17 -2.61 -21.80
N LYS A 12 12.85 -2.99 -22.90
CA LYS A 12 12.86 -4.38 -23.39
C LYS A 12 13.48 -5.36 -22.39
N PHE A 13 14.55 -4.98 -21.71
CA PHE A 13 15.18 -5.81 -20.67
C PHE A 13 14.25 -5.98 -19.45
N LYS A 14 13.65 -4.88 -18.97
CA LYS A 14 12.66 -4.92 -17.87
C LYS A 14 11.46 -5.79 -18.21
N LYS A 15 10.91 -5.64 -19.43
CA LYS A 15 9.78 -6.46 -19.91
C LYS A 15 10.16 -7.94 -19.94
N LYS A 16 11.34 -8.29 -20.46
CA LYS A 16 11.83 -9.67 -20.48
C LYS A 16 12.02 -10.28 -19.09
N VAL A 17 12.43 -9.47 -18.11
CA VAL A 17 12.55 -9.89 -16.70
C VAL A 17 11.16 -10.10 -16.09
N ILE A 18 10.21 -9.20 -16.32
CA ILE A 18 8.83 -9.31 -15.84
C ILE A 18 8.14 -10.54 -16.45
N ASP A 19 8.25 -10.74 -17.77
CA ASP A 19 7.69 -11.90 -18.47
C ASP A 19 8.28 -13.21 -17.94
N LYS A 20 9.55 -13.21 -17.55
CA LYS A 20 10.21 -14.38 -16.94
C LYS A 20 9.75 -14.63 -15.51
N ILE A 21 9.51 -13.59 -14.72
CA ILE A 21 8.91 -13.69 -13.38
C ILE A 21 7.50 -14.25 -13.48
N VAL A 22 6.67 -13.73 -14.41
CA VAL A 22 5.30 -14.19 -14.64
C VAL A 22 5.27 -15.64 -15.16
N PHE A 23 6.15 -16.00 -16.09
CA PHE A 23 6.28 -17.37 -16.58
C PHE A 23 6.66 -18.35 -15.46
N THR A 24 7.61 -17.96 -14.61
CA THR A 24 8.04 -18.78 -13.46
C THR A 24 6.91 -18.92 -12.44
N ILE A 25 6.15 -17.85 -12.17
CA ILE A 25 4.96 -17.88 -11.30
C ILE A 25 3.88 -18.83 -11.86
N ASN A 26 3.67 -18.84 -13.18
CA ASN A 26 2.63 -19.66 -13.81
C ASN A 26 3.02 -21.15 -13.93
N GLN A 27 4.31 -21.49 -14.04
CA GLN A 27 4.80 -22.87 -14.04
C GLN A 27 4.68 -23.54 -12.65
N ILE A 28 4.58 -22.76 -11.57
CA ILE A 28 4.53 -23.24 -10.17
C ILE A 28 3.12 -23.67 -9.71
N LYS A 29 2.08 -23.49 -10.55
CA LYS A 29 0.74 -24.05 -10.27
C LYS A 29 0.63 -25.57 -10.56
N GLY A 30 1.72 -26.25 -10.93
CA GLY A 30 1.67 -27.56 -11.58
C GLY A 30 2.17 -28.80 -10.82
N GLU A 31 3.10 -28.72 -9.86
CA GLU A 31 3.66 -29.94 -9.23
C GLU A 31 3.98 -29.79 -7.73
N PRO A 32 3.63 -30.79 -6.89
CA PRO A 32 3.93 -30.79 -5.45
C PRO A 32 5.44 -30.95 -5.17
N LEU A 33 5.87 -30.41 -4.03
CA LEU A 33 7.24 -30.54 -3.48
C LEU A 33 7.69 -32.01 -3.32
N ASP A 34 6.71 -32.91 -3.21
CA ASP A 34 6.86 -34.31 -2.84
C ASP A 34 7.42 -35.16 -3.99
N ALA A 35 7.17 -34.77 -5.24
CA ALA A 35 7.70 -35.42 -6.44
C ALA A 35 9.23 -35.30 -6.58
N TYR A 36 9.86 -34.42 -5.80
CA TYR A 36 11.29 -34.09 -5.89
C TYR A 36 12.12 -34.66 -4.73
N LYS A 37 11.48 -35.24 -3.70
CA LYS A 37 12.16 -35.93 -2.60
C LYS A 37 12.54 -37.36 -2.94
N GLU A 38 11.84 -38.03 -3.86
CA GLU A 38 12.08 -39.45 -4.19
C GLU A 38 13.33 -39.72 -5.05
N GLU A 39 14.06 -38.69 -5.53
CA GLU A 39 15.30 -38.85 -6.34
C GLU A 39 16.56 -38.22 -5.69
N PHE A 40 16.54 -37.94 -4.38
CA PHE A 40 17.71 -37.37 -3.68
C PHE A 40 18.30 -38.39 -2.70
N ASP A 41 19.38 -39.07 -3.12
CA ASP A 41 20.40 -39.53 -2.17
C ASP A 41 21.20 -38.30 -1.76
N ASP A 42 20.90 -37.78 -0.57
CA ASP A 42 21.42 -36.53 0.00
C ASP A 42 22.95 -36.52 0.21
N GLU A 43 23.64 -37.66 0.10
CA GLU A 43 25.03 -37.80 0.54
C GLU A 43 26.11 -37.51 -0.52
N GLU A 44 25.78 -37.45 -1.81
CA GLU A 44 26.86 -37.58 -2.83
C GLU A 44 27.21 -36.31 -3.65
N ILE A 45 26.46 -35.20 -3.53
CA ILE A 45 26.83 -33.90 -4.19
C ILE A 45 26.44 -32.71 -3.30
N ILE A 46 26.99 -32.65 -2.09
CA ILE A 46 27.16 -31.36 -1.41
C ILE A 46 28.66 -31.06 -1.49
N ASP A 47 29.04 -30.34 -2.55
CA ASP A 47 30.41 -29.82 -2.70
C ASP A 47 30.53 -28.52 -1.88
N GLU A 48 31.74 -28.14 -1.46
CA GLU A 48 32.05 -26.94 -0.68
C GLU A 48 31.45 -25.67 -1.33
N GLU A 49 31.35 -25.65 -2.67
CA GLU A 49 30.73 -24.56 -3.43
C GLU A 49 29.23 -24.40 -3.13
N GLU A 50 28.50 -25.50 -2.95
CA GLU A 50 27.06 -25.49 -2.66
C GLU A 50 26.78 -25.08 -1.22
N GLU A 51 27.59 -25.52 -0.27
CA GLU A 51 27.53 -25.06 1.12
C GLU A 51 27.78 -23.55 1.21
N TRP A 52 28.78 -23.05 0.49
CA TRP A 52 29.07 -21.62 0.42
C TRP A 52 27.86 -20.81 -0.10
N LYS A 53 27.17 -21.28 -1.14
CA LYS A 53 25.96 -20.61 -1.69
C LYS A 53 24.81 -20.58 -0.67
N VAL A 54 24.61 -21.67 0.05
CA VAL A 54 23.61 -21.75 1.13
C VAL A 54 23.96 -20.77 2.26
N ASN A 55 25.23 -20.66 2.63
CA ASN A 55 25.68 -19.71 3.64
C ASN A 55 25.52 -18.25 3.18
N GLU A 56 25.83 -17.95 1.92
CA GLU A 56 25.59 -16.63 1.31
C GLU A 56 24.12 -16.21 1.40
N TRP A 57 23.19 -17.16 1.22
CA TRP A 57 21.76 -16.92 1.39
C TRP A 57 21.41 -16.63 2.85
N LYS A 58 21.86 -17.47 3.78
CA LYS A 58 21.62 -17.28 5.22
C LYS A 58 22.11 -15.90 5.70
N GLN A 59 23.30 -15.49 5.28
CA GLN A 59 23.85 -14.18 5.61
C GLN A 59 23.03 -13.03 5.01
N TRP A 60 22.70 -13.11 3.72
CA TRP A 60 21.85 -12.10 3.07
C TRP A 60 20.48 -12.00 3.74
N PHE A 61 19.88 -13.13 4.08
CA PHE A 61 18.57 -13.20 4.73
C PHE A 61 18.61 -12.61 6.14
N SER A 62 19.62 -12.95 6.94
CA SER A 62 19.82 -12.37 8.28
C SER A 62 20.02 -10.86 8.24
N ASN A 63 20.79 -10.35 7.27
CA ASN A 63 20.94 -8.91 7.09
C ASN A 63 19.62 -8.26 6.66
N THR A 64 18.84 -8.93 5.81
CA THR A 64 17.53 -8.44 5.38
C THR A 64 16.54 -8.32 6.55
N GLU A 65 16.60 -9.23 7.54
CA GLU A 65 15.82 -9.12 8.78
C GLU A 65 16.17 -7.83 9.56
N LYS A 66 17.46 -7.56 9.76
CA LYS A 66 17.90 -6.34 10.46
C LYS A 66 17.50 -5.07 9.71
N GLU A 67 17.60 -5.10 8.38
CA GLU A 67 17.17 -3.99 7.54
C GLU A 67 15.66 -3.80 7.53
N TYR A 68 14.88 -4.87 7.76
CA TYR A 68 13.43 -4.80 7.93
C TYR A 68 13.08 -4.05 9.21
N ASP A 69 13.76 -4.33 10.32
CA ASP A 69 13.53 -3.65 11.60
C ASP A 69 13.81 -2.13 11.50
N ASN A 70 14.89 -1.75 10.82
CA ASN A 70 15.16 -0.34 10.56
C ASN A 70 14.11 0.30 9.63
N TRP A 71 13.63 -0.46 8.65
CA TRP A 71 12.63 0.02 7.71
C TRP A 71 11.27 0.20 8.38
N ILE A 72 10.82 -0.73 9.23
CA ILE A 72 9.55 -0.58 9.94
C ILE A 72 9.58 0.62 10.90
N GLN A 73 10.70 0.88 11.57
CA GLN A 73 10.87 2.10 12.37
C GLN A 73 10.68 3.37 11.52
N SER A 74 11.23 3.39 10.29
CA SER A 74 11.03 4.53 9.40
C SER A 74 9.58 4.73 8.95
N ILE A 75 8.77 3.65 8.94
CA ILE A 75 7.33 3.76 8.70
C ILE A 75 6.64 4.43 9.88
N ASP A 76 7.01 4.08 11.11
CA ASP A 76 6.43 4.69 12.32
C ASP A 76 6.83 6.18 12.44
N ASP A 77 8.06 6.53 12.11
CA ASP A 77 8.50 7.93 12.03
C ASP A 77 7.68 8.71 10.98
N TYR A 78 7.39 8.09 9.84
CA TYR A 78 6.53 8.68 8.82
C TYR A 78 5.09 8.85 9.29
N LYS A 79 4.50 7.88 10.00
CA LYS A 79 3.17 8.00 10.60
C LYS A 79 3.10 9.21 11.53
N ALA A 80 4.09 9.38 12.39
CA ALA A 80 4.15 10.52 13.31
C ALA A 80 4.24 11.86 12.55
N GLN A 81 5.03 11.91 11.48
CA GLN A 81 5.12 13.09 10.63
C GLN A 81 3.82 13.37 9.86
N TRP A 82 3.16 12.33 9.36
CA TRP A 82 1.88 12.43 8.67
C TRP A 82 0.81 13.08 9.55
N ILE A 83 0.69 12.66 10.81
CA ILE A 83 -0.27 13.27 11.75
C ILE A 83 -0.02 14.77 11.88
N LYS A 84 1.23 15.19 12.04
CA LYS A 84 1.60 16.62 12.13
C LYS A 84 1.23 17.38 10.86
N GLU A 85 1.41 16.78 9.69
CA GLU A 85 1.01 17.40 8.42
C GLU A 85 -0.50 17.56 8.33
N LYS A 86 -1.27 16.55 8.77
CA LYS A 86 -2.74 16.63 8.80
C LYS A 86 -3.25 17.64 9.82
N ASP A 87 -2.58 17.77 10.96
CA ASP A 87 -2.84 18.84 11.93
C ASP A 87 -2.66 20.23 11.31
N LEU A 88 -1.63 20.43 10.48
CA LEU A 88 -1.39 21.71 9.80
C LEU A 88 -2.40 21.97 8.66
N GLU A 89 -2.90 20.91 8.01
CA GLU A 89 -3.93 21.02 6.97
C GLU A 89 -5.32 21.32 7.55
N PHE A 90 -5.63 20.79 8.74
CA PHE A 90 -6.98 20.85 9.34
C PHE A 90 -7.55 22.28 9.47
N PRO A 91 -6.79 23.32 9.90
CA PRO A 91 -7.28 24.69 9.93
C PRO A 91 -7.79 25.21 8.57
N THR A 92 -7.20 24.75 7.47
CA THR A 92 -7.65 25.12 6.12
C THR A 92 -9.02 24.53 5.83
N PHE A 93 -9.23 23.26 6.20
CA PHE A 93 -10.54 22.61 6.13
C PHE A 93 -11.56 23.31 7.04
N ALA A 94 -11.21 23.57 8.30
CA ALA A 94 -12.06 24.29 9.25
C ALA A 94 -12.53 25.64 8.69
N ASN A 95 -11.61 26.44 8.13
CA ASN A 95 -11.93 27.71 7.50
C ASN A 95 -12.82 27.56 6.26
N SER A 96 -12.69 26.45 5.52
CA SER A 96 -13.54 26.17 4.37
C SER A 96 -15.01 25.96 4.77
N LEU A 97 -15.29 25.43 5.97
CA LEU A 97 -16.65 25.28 6.49
C LEU A 97 -17.31 26.64 6.64
N TYR A 98 -16.63 27.58 7.31
CA TYR A 98 -17.09 28.97 7.45
C TYR A 98 -17.35 29.65 6.11
N LYS A 99 -16.44 29.50 5.14
CA LYS A 99 -16.61 30.08 3.79
C LYS A 99 -17.73 29.42 2.98
N SER A 100 -18.00 28.14 3.23
CA SER A 100 -19.04 27.40 2.49
C SER A 100 -20.45 27.68 2.99
N TRP A 101 -20.58 28.31 4.16
CA TRP A 101 -21.85 28.65 4.78
C TRP A 101 -22.75 29.49 3.88
N ASP A 102 -22.25 30.62 3.38
CA ASP A 102 -23.08 31.53 2.55
C ASP A 102 -23.49 30.86 1.24
N ARG A 103 -22.60 30.08 0.62
CA ARG A 103 -22.94 29.33 -0.59
C ARG A 103 -24.03 28.29 -0.35
N TRP A 104 -23.93 27.53 0.74
CA TRP A 104 -24.94 26.53 1.10
C TRP A 104 -26.29 27.20 1.40
N ARG A 105 -26.26 28.34 2.11
CA ARG A 105 -27.46 29.13 2.39
C ARG A 105 -28.17 29.57 1.11
N GLU A 106 -27.43 30.15 0.16
CA GLU A 106 -27.99 30.56 -1.14
C GLU A 106 -28.55 29.38 -1.93
N GLN A 107 -27.87 28.23 -1.90
CA GLN A 107 -28.35 27.02 -2.54
C GLN A 107 -29.69 26.56 -1.93
N VAL A 108 -29.78 26.47 -0.60
CA VAL A 108 -31.03 26.14 0.11
C VAL A 108 -32.14 27.13 -0.24
N LYS A 109 -31.83 28.43 -0.32
CA LYS A 109 -32.80 29.48 -0.69
C LYS A 109 -33.30 29.30 -2.12
N SER A 110 -32.42 28.91 -3.04
CA SER A 110 -32.79 28.65 -4.43
C SER A 110 -33.66 27.41 -4.61
N GLU A 111 -33.39 26.33 -3.85
CA GLU A 111 -34.10 25.04 -3.91
C GLU A 111 -35.46 25.07 -3.18
N SER A 112 -35.74 26.11 -2.39
CA SER A 112 -36.94 26.21 -1.54
C SER A 112 -38.07 27.06 -2.12
N LYS A 113 -37.84 27.73 -3.26
CA LYS A 113 -38.73 28.73 -3.88
C LYS A 113 -40.17 28.29 -4.17
N ASP A 114 -40.45 26.99 -4.35
CA ASP A 114 -41.77 26.56 -4.84
C ASP A 114 -42.57 25.64 -3.90
N LEU A 115 -41.99 25.04 -2.83
CA LEU A 115 -42.68 24.00 -2.03
C LEU A 115 -42.45 24.03 -0.50
N LYS A 116 -41.45 24.78 0.02
CA LYS A 116 -41.12 24.81 1.47
C LYS A 116 -41.43 26.14 2.16
N GLU A 117 -41.65 27.23 1.42
CA GLU A 117 -41.99 28.56 1.98
C GLU A 117 -43.21 28.53 2.91
N ALA A 118 -44.20 27.68 2.63
CA ALA A 118 -45.38 27.53 3.49
C ALA A 118 -45.06 26.90 4.86
N LYS A 119 -44.03 26.04 4.96
CA LYS A 119 -43.62 25.39 6.21
C LYS A 119 -42.80 26.33 7.10
N TRP A 120 -41.98 27.20 6.50
CA TRP A 120 -41.04 28.06 7.23
C TRP A 120 -41.65 29.37 7.72
N LYS A 121 -42.76 29.83 7.13
CA LYS A 121 -43.46 31.06 7.54
C LYS A 121 -43.84 31.11 9.03
N GLY A 122 -44.07 29.95 9.65
CA GLY A 122 -44.41 29.83 11.07
C GLY A 122 -43.25 29.45 12.00
N TRP A 123 -42.03 29.26 11.48
CA TRP A 123 -40.91 28.78 12.30
C TRP A 123 -40.37 29.88 13.21
N GLY A 124 -40.17 29.50 14.47
CA GLY A 124 -39.42 30.24 15.48
C GLY A 124 -37.96 29.80 15.53
N LYS A 125 -37.26 30.33 16.53
CA LYS A 125 -35.82 30.13 16.71
C LYS A 125 -35.45 28.65 16.90
N GLU A 126 -36.25 27.93 17.66
CA GLU A 126 -36.06 26.51 17.98
C GLU A 126 -36.24 25.60 16.76
N GLU A 127 -37.24 25.85 15.92
CA GLU A 127 -37.43 25.08 14.68
C GLU A 127 -36.26 25.29 13.72
N TRP A 128 -35.79 26.54 13.56
CA TRP A 128 -34.62 26.85 12.75
C TRP A 128 -33.35 26.19 13.29
N LYS A 129 -33.16 26.20 14.61
CA LYS A 129 -32.03 25.52 15.26
C LYS A 129 -32.00 24.03 14.96
N LEU A 130 -33.12 23.33 15.15
CA LEU A 130 -33.22 21.89 14.88
C LEU A 130 -33.01 21.57 13.40
N TRP A 131 -33.57 22.40 12.52
CA TRP A 131 -33.41 22.21 11.08
C TRP A 131 -31.95 22.36 10.63
N LEU A 132 -31.24 23.37 11.12
CA LEU A 132 -29.81 23.55 10.84
C LEU A 132 -28.96 22.44 11.43
N GLN A 133 -29.18 22.10 12.70
CA GLN A 133 -28.47 21.00 13.34
C GLN A 133 -28.60 19.69 12.58
N LYS A 134 -29.70 19.50 11.85
CA LYS A 134 -29.85 18.36 10.95
C LYS A 134 -29.18 18.60 9.59
N HIS A 135 -29.66 19.56 8.82
CA HIS A 135 -29.31 19.66 7.40
C HIS A 135 -27.92 20.26 7.14
N TRP A 136 -27.49 21.23 7.95
CA TRP A 136 -26.15 21.79 7.84
C TRP A 136 -25.11 20.80 8.36
N TYR A 137 -25.43 20.06 9.42
CA TYR A 137 -24.57 18.98 9.91
C TYR A 137 -24.44 17.86 8.88
N GLU A 138 -25.55 17.31 8.38
CA GLU A 138 -25.56 16.24 7.36
C GLU A 138 -24.71 16.64 6.14
N HIS A 139 -24.90 17.86 5.60
CA HIS A 139 -24.13 18.38 4.47
C HIS A 139 -22.62 18.42 4.70
N ASN A 140 -22.17 18.76 5.91
CA ASN A 140 -20.74 18.85 6.20
C ASN A 140 -20.16 17.55 6.76
N GLN A 141 -21.00 16.66 7.31
CA GLN A 141 -20.59 15.34 7.77
C GLN A 141 -20.13 14.48 6.59
N GLU A 142 -20.80 14.57 5.44
CA GLU A 142 -20.35 13.91 4.20
C GLU A 142 -18.97 14.40 3.77
N LYS A 143 -18.76 15.72 3.73
CA LYS A 143 -17.44 16.30 3.41
C LYS A 143 -16.34 15.84 4.37
N TRP A 144 -16.65 15.77 5.66
CA TRP A 144 -15.70 15.28 6.67
C TRP A 144 -15.34 13.82 6.41
N LYS A 145 -16.35 12.96 6.19
CA LYS A 145 -16.15 11.54 5.86
C LYS A 145 -15.31 11.37 4.59
N ASP A 146 -15.56 12.17 3.55
CA ASP A 146 -14.81 12.12 2.29
C ASP A 146 -13.34 12.49 2.47
N ILE A 147 -13.05 13.50 3.30
CA ILE A 147 -11.66 13.90 3.61
C ILE A 147 -10.93 12.79 4.36
N ILE A 148 -11.56 12.22 5.39
CA ILE A 148 -10.97 11.10 6.14
C ILE A 148 -10.74 9.89 5.23
N ALA A 149 -11.73 9.53 4.41
CA ALA A 149 -11.61 8.43 3.46
C ALA A 149 -10.46 8.68 2.45
N THR A 150 -10.30 9.92 1.99
CA THR A 150 -9.20 10.32 1.11
C THR A 150 -7.85 10.17 1.79
N TYR A 151 -7.71 10.63 3.04
CA TYR A 151 -6.47 10.49 3.80
C TYR A 151 -6.11 9.02 4.04
N GLU A 152 -7.07 8.19 4.44
CA GLU A 152 -6.85 6.77 4.67
C GLU A 152 -6.52 6.02 3.38
N LYS A 153 -7.15 6.39 2.25
CA LYS A 153 -6.81 5.85 0.93
C LYS A 153 -5.37 6.19 0.56
N ASN A 154 -4.98 7.47 0.67
CA ASN A 154 -3.64 7.92 0.33
C ASN A 154 -2.58 7.22 1.19
N TYR A 155 -2.83 7.08 2.49
CA TYR A 155 -1.95 6.35 3.40
C TYR A 155 -1.84 4.86 3.02
N ARG A 156 -2.97 4.18 2.75
CA ARG A 156 -2.96 2.78 2.29
C ARG A 156 -2.16 2.59 1.01
N GLU A 157 -2.36 3.45 0.01
CA GLU A 157 -1.60 3.43 -1.23
C GLU A 157 -0.10 3.65 -1.00
N TRP A 158 0.26 4.62 -0.15
CA TRP A 158 1.65 4.87 0.22
C TRP A 158 2.28 3.65 0.89
N THR A 159 1.61 3.02 1.85
CA THR A 159 2.12 1.85 2.58
C THR A 159 2.33 0.66 1.65
N VAL A 160 1.36 0.35 0.79
CA VAL A 160 1.46 -0.74 -0.21
C VAL A 160 2.63 -0.47 -1.17
N ASN A 161 2.77 0.76 -1.65
CA ASN A 161 3.84 1.12 -2.58
C ASN A 161 5.22 1.04 -1.93
N ASN A 162 5.37 1.52 -0.70
CA ASN A 162 6.63 1.45 0.04
C ASN A 162 7.00 0.01 0.36
N TRP A 163 6.05 -0.82 0.80
CA TRP A 163 6.28 -2.24 1.02
C TRP A 163 6.75 -2.95 -0.25
N ASN A 164 6.05 -2.76 -1.36
CA ASN A 164 6.39 -3.34 -2.65
C ASN A 164 7.77 -2.90 -3.15
N LYS A 165 8.09 -1.61 -3.00
CA LYS A 165 9.39 -1.06 -3.36
C LYS A 165 10.50 -1.67 -2.51
N TRP A 166 10.33 -1.70 -1.19
CA TRP A 166 11.33 -2.22 -0.26
C TRP A 166 11.61 -3.70 -0.50
N LYS A 167 10.58 -4.56 -0.49
CA LYS A 167 10.77 -6.00 -0.74
C LYS A 167 11.33 -6.30 -2.12
N GLY A 168 10.92 -5.51 -3.12
CA GLY A 168 11.43 -5.61 -4.48
C GLY A 168 12.93 -5.27 -4.54
N GLN A 169 13.36 -4.18 -3.89
CA GLN A 169 14.77 -3.79 -3.81
C GLN A 169 15.63 -4.85 -3.09
N LYS A 170 15.14 -5.42 -2.00
CA LYS A 170 15.85 -6.50 -1.29
C LYS A 170 16.00 -7.73 -2.16
N LEU A 171 14.92 -8.26 -2.72
CA LEU A 171 15.02 -9.42 -3.61
C LEU A 171 15.92 -9.15 -4.82
N MET A 172 15.85 -7.94 -5.39
CA MET A 172 16.75 -7.53 -6.48
C MET A 172 18.23 -7.55 -6.07
N SER A 173 18.57 -7.17 -4.84
CA SER A 173 19.96 -7.21 -4.35
C SER A 173 20.49 -8.64 -4.26
N TRP A 174 19.63 -9.60 -3.92
CA TRP A 174 19.96 -11.03 -3.93
C TRP A 174 20.17 -11.58 -5.34
N ILE A 175 19.15 -11.44 -6.20
CA ILE A 175 19.17 -12.08 -7.53
C ILE A 175 20.26 -11.49 -8.45
N MET A 176 20.71 -10.26 -8.18
CA MET A 176 21.75 -9.58 -8.96
C MET A 176 23.18 -9.88 -8.46
N LYS A 177 23.35 -10.75 -7.44
CA LYS A 177 24.69 -11.20 -7.04
C LYS A 177 25.43 -11.79 -8.25
N LYS A 178 26.68 -11.38 -8.45
CA LYS A 178 27.47 -11.70 -9.65
C LYS A 178 27.54 -13.21 -9.93
N TRP A 179 27.77 -14.03 -8.90
CA TRP A 179 27.87 -15.48 -9.04
C TRP A 179 26.52 -16.10 -9.45
N LYS A 180 25.43 -15.64 -8.84
CA LYS A 180 24.07 -16.11 -9.13
C LYS A 180 23.66 -15.80 -10.56
N VAL A 181 23.91 -14.58 -11.04
CA VAL A 181 23.66 -14.20 -12.45
C VAL A 181 24.47 -15.06 -13.44
N ARG A 182 25.71 -15.43 -13.10
CA ARG A 182 26.53 -16.30 -13.96
C ARG A 182 25.97 -17.72 -13.99
N GLU A 183 25.59 -18.24 -12.82
CA GLU A 183 25.03 -19.57 -12.65
C GLU A 183 23.67 -19.71 -13.32
N ASP A 184 22.76 -18.74 -13.14
CA ASP A 184 21.47 -18.71 -13.81
C ASP A 184 21.65 -18.71 -15.33
N ARG A 185 22.59 -17.92 -15.87
CA ARG A 185 22.93 -17.94 -17.31
C ARG A 185 23.55 -19.25 -17.78
N LYS A 186 24.25 -20.00 -16.91
CA LYS A 186 24.79 -21.33 -17.24
C LYS A 186 23.62 -22.29 -17.40
N TRP A 187 22.72 -22.33 -16.43
CA TRP A 187 21.59 -23.27 -16.43
C TRP A 187 20.53 -22.92 -17.47
N GLU A 188 20.25 -21.65 -17.74
CA GLU A 188 19.40 -21.24 -18.87
C GLU A 188 19.92 -21.75 -20.21
N ARG A 189 21.24 -21.65 -20.43
CA ARG A 189 21.88 -22.18 -21.64
C ARG A 189 21.80 -23.70 -21.68
N TRP A 190 22.00 -24.36 -20.54
CA TRP A 190 21.88 -25.81 -20.44
C TRP A 190 20.46 -26.29 -20.77
N GLU A 191 19.43 -25.63 -20.22
CA GLU A 191 18.01 -25.93 -20.45
C GLU A 191 17.57 -25.70 -21.90
N SER A 192 18.17 -24.71 -22.58
CA SER A 192 17.83 -24.38 -23.97
C SER A 192 18.19 -25.48 -24.97
N ASN A 193 19.12 -26.38 -24.61
CA ASN A 193 19.51 -27.50 -25.46
C ASN A 193 18.79 -28.79 -25.01
N LYS A 194 17.84 -29.24 -25.84
CA LYS A 194 17.00 -30.43 -25.57
C LYS A 194 17.80 -31.72 -25.39
N TRP A 195 19.01 -31.82 -25.95
CA TRP A 195 19.86 -33.01 -25.84
C TRP A 195 20.59 -33.13 -24.50
N ASN A 196 20.81 -32.00 -23.82
CA ASN A 196 21.50 -31.98 -22.53
C ASN A 196 20.76 -32.80 -21.47
N LYS A 197 19.42 -32.75 -21.47
CA LYS A 197 18.59 -33.48 -20.50
C LYS A 197 18.69 -35.01 -20.63
N ARG A 198 19.11 -35.52 -21.79
CA ARG A 198 19.21 -36.97 -22.07
C ARG A 198 20.62 -37.52 -21.97
N LEU A 199 21.64 -36.72 -22.26
CA LEU A 199 23.02 -37.20 -22.45
C LEU A 199 24.00 -36.75 -21.36
N ARG A 200 23.62 -35.79 -20.50
CA ARG A 200 24.51 -35.15 -19.51
C ARG A 200 24.04 -35.40 -18.08
N PHE A 201 24.21 -36.63 -17.60
CA PHE A 201 23.75 -37.05 -16.27
C PHE A 201 24.38 -36.26 -15.12
N LYS A 202 25.70 -35.98 -15.18
CA LYS A 202 26.39 -35.19 -14.14
C LYS A 202 25.87 -33.75 -14.06
N GLU A 203 25.74 -33.07 -15.21
CA GLU A 203 25.17 -31.72 -15.24
C GLU A 203 23.68 -31.71 -14.88
N LYS A 204 22.93 -32.77 -15.17
CA LYS A 204 21.53 -32.92 -14.73
C LYS A 204 21.44 -32.95 -13.20
N LYS A 205 22.32 -33.70 -12.51
CA LYS A 205 22.35 -33.76 -11.03
C LYS A 205 22.69 -32.39 -10.43
N GLN A 206 23.69 -31.69 -10.97
CA GLN A 206 24.02 -30.30 -10.57
C GLN A 206 22.90 -29.30 -10.87
N TRP A 207 22.19 -29.46 -12.00
CA TRP A 207 21.03 -28.64 -12.34
C TRP A 207 19.88 -28.84 -11.34
N ASN A 208 19.61 -30.09 -10.94
CA ASN A 208 18.63 -30.41 -9.90
C ASN A 208 18.97 -29.72 -8.58
N VAL A 209 20.24 -29.75 -8.16
CA VAL A 209 20.70 -29.04 -6.93
C VAL A 209 20.46 -27.53 -7.03
N TRP A 210 20.82 -26.90 -8.14
CA TRP A 210 20.54 -25.47 -8.38
C TRP A 210 19.03 -25.16 -8.33
N ARG A 211 18.20 -25.96 -9.03
CA ARG A 211 16.74 -25.80 -9.04
C ARG A 211 16.14 -25.91 -7.63
N TYR A 212 16.56 -26.92 -6.88
CA TYR A 212 16.11 -27.16 -5.52
C TYR A 212 16.48 -26.00 -4.58
N ARG A 213 17.72 -25.50 -4.68
CA ARG A 213 18.16 -24.32 -3.92
C ARG A 213 17.31 -23.09 -4.23
N LEU A 214 17.07 -22.79 -5.52
CA LEU A 214 16.22 -21.67 -5.92
C LEU A 214 14.80 -21.77 -5.35
N GLU A 215 14.23 -22.98 -5.34
CA GLU A 215 12.88 -23.20 -4.82
C GLU A 215 12.83 -23.02 -3.29
N LYS A 216 13.82 -23.54 -2.56
CA LYS A 216 13.96 -23.30 -1.12
C LYS A 216 14.05 -21.82 -0.78
N GLU A 217 14.94 -21.09 -1.46
CA GLU A 217 15.10 -19.64 -1.27
C GLU A 217 13.78 -18.89 -1.54
N ARG A 218 13.09 -19.24 -2.64
CA ARG A 218 11.81 -18.65 -3.03
C ARG A 218 10.73 -18.87 -1.99
N LEU A 219 10.58 -20.10 -1.50
CA LEU A 219 9.58 -20.46 -0.49
C LEU A 219 9.87 -19.74 0.82
N GLN A 220 11.13 -19.75 1.27
CA GLN A 220 11.53 -19.04 2.49
C GLN A 220 11.25 -17.55 2.39
N TRP A 221 11.61 -16.90 1.27
CA TRP A 221 11.31 -15.49 1.03
C TRP A 221 9.81 -15.22 1.02
N LYS A 222 9.03 -16.05 0.33
CA LYS A 222 7.57 -15.89 0.25
C LYS A 222 6.94 -15.98 1.63
N HIS A 223 7.25 -17.03 2.40
CA HIS A 223 6.70 -17.22 3.74
C HIS A 223 7.07 -16.07 4.66
N TRP A 224 8.32 -15.60 4.57
CA TRP A 224 8.77 -14.44 5.33
C TRP A 224 7.99 -13.17 4.97
N ILE A 225 7.86 -12.86 3.68
CA ILE A 225 7.05 -11.72 3.21
C ILE A 225 5.60 -11.81 3.67
N ASP A 226 4.98 -12.99 3.56
CA ASP A 226 3.59 -13.20 3.98
C ASP A 226 3.45 -13.01 5.49
N SER A 227 4.43 -13.47 6.29
CA SER A 227 4.43 -13.26 7.76
C SER A 227 4.53 -11.78 8.14
N LYS A 228 5.37 -11.00 7.45
CA LYS A 228 5.54 -9.56 7.72
C LYS A 228 4.40 -8.71 7.16
N ARG A 229 3.68 -9.21 6.15
CA ARG A 229 2.60 -8.48 5.47
C ARG A 229 1.51 -8.02 6.44
N ILE A 230 1.18 -8.85 7.44
CA ILE A 230 0.14 -8.53 8.42
C ILE A 230 0.54 -7.31 9.25
N THR A 231 1.78 -7.26 9.72
CA THR A 231 2.31 -6.10 10.48
C THR A 231 2.40 -4.84 9.63
N VAL A 232 2.78 -4.97 8.36
CA VAL A 232 3.00 -3.81 7.48
C VAL A 232 1.69 -3.24 6.93
N LEU A 233 0.74 -4.09 6.56
CA LEU A 233 -0.51 -3.71 5.89
C LEU A 233 -1.74 -3.78 6.79
N GLY A 234 -1.58 -4.12 8.08
CA GLY A 234 -2.68 -4.24 9.02
C GLY A 234 -3.37 -2.90 9.27
N GLU A 235 -4.68 -2.85 9.07
CA GLU A 235 -5.47 -1.61 9.18
C GLU A 235 -5.67 -1.13 10.64
N ASN A 236 -5.55 -2.03 11.63
CA ASN A 236 -5.85 -1.75 13.04
C ASN A 236 -4.62 -1.37 13.88
N GLN A 237 -3.52 -0.89 13.28
CA GLN A 237 -2.25 -0.69 13.97
C GLN A 237 -1.82 0.78 14.06
N TRP A 238 -2.77 1.71 14.01
CA TRP A 238 -2.45 3.14 14.08
C TRP A 238 -3.39 3.90 15.02
N LYS A 239 -3.24 3.62 16.32
CA LYS A 239 -4.07 4.22 17.37
C LYS A 239 -4.00 5.75 17.35
N GLU A 240 -2.83 6.31 17.10
CA GLU A 240 -2.62 7.76 17.07
C GLU A 240 -3.44 8.44 15.96
N TRP A 241 -3.70 7.75 14.85
CA TRP A 241 -4.59 8.24 13.80
C TRP A 241 -6.06 8.15 14.20
N ASP A 242 -6.45 7.10 14.92
CA ASP A 242 -7.81 7.00 15.46
C ASP A 242 -8.07 8.08 16.51
N ASP A 243 -7.13 8.31 17.43
CA ASP A 243 -7.18 9.38 18.42
C ASP A 243 -7.27 10.76 17.73
N TRP A 244 -6.46 10.99 16.69
CA TRP A 244 -6.50 12.21 15.89
C TRP A 244 -7.87 12.43 15.21
N LYS A 245 -8.43 11.39 14.58
CA LYS A 245 -9.75 11.46 13.94
C LYS A 245 -10.84 11.83 14.94
N GLU A 246 -10.82 11.22 16.12
CA GLU A 246 -11.80 11.52 17.18
C GLU A 246 -11.68 12.96 17.67
N GLU A 247 -10.45 13.43 17.94
CA GLU A 247 -10.19 14.81 18.34
C GLU A 247 -10.70 15.80 17.28
N LYS A 248 -10.33 15.59 16.01
CA LYS A 248 -10.72 16.50 14.93
C LYS A 248 -12.21 16.44 14.61
N HIS A 249 -12.86 15.28 14.79
CA HIS A 249 -14.30 15.17 14.66
C HIS A 249 -15.00 16.07 15.69
N LYS A 250 -14.57 16.06 16.96
CA LYS A 250 -15.16 16.94 17.99
C LYS A 250 -15.05 18.41 17.61
N ILE A 251 -13.86 18.84 17.15
CA ILE A 251 -13.65 20.23 16.68
C ILE A 251 -14.52 20.55 15.46
N PHE A 252 -14.68 19.60 14.54
CA PHE A 252 -15.59 19.74 13.40
C PHE A 252 -17.04 19.96 13.87
N GLU A 253 -17.53 19.17 14.82
CA GLU A 253 -18.89 19.31 15.35
C GLU A 253 -19.10 20.66 16.02
N GLU A 254 -18.12 21.13 16.80
CA GLU A 254 -18.14 22.45 17.43
C GLU A 254 -18.21 23.59 16.40
N ILE A 255 -17.45 23.51 15.31
CA ILE A 255 -17.46 24.52 14.24
C ILE A 255 -18.85 24.58 13.59
N VAL A 256 -19.39 23.42 13.20
CA VAL A 256 -20.69 23.30 12.53
C VAL A 256 -21.81 23.85 13.41
N ASP A 257 -21.79 23.52 14.71
CA ASP A 257 -22.75 24.01 15.69
C ASP A 257 -22.58 25.53 15.94
N SER A 258 -21.36 26.05 16.00
CA SER A 258 -21.13 27.49 16.20
C SER A 258 -21.65 28.34 15.04
N ILE A 259 -21.46 27.88 13.79
CA ILE A 259 -21.98 28.56 12.60
C ILE A 259 -23.51 28.61 12.66
N SER A 260 -24.13 27.49 13.03
CA SER A 260 -25.59 27.36 13.16
C SER A 260 -26.13 28.29 14.25
N LYS A 261 -25.53 28.26 15.45
CA LYS A 261 -25.91 29.11 16.59
C LYS A 261 -25.81 30.59 16.24
N LYS A 262 -24.69 31.02 15.67
CA LYS A 262 -24.47 32.41 15.27
C LYS A 262 -25.55 32.90 14.31
N TRP A 263 -25.91 32.08 13.32
CA TRP A 263 -26.94 32.46 12.35
C TRP A 263 -28.34 32.57 12.96
N VAL A 264 -28.67 31.68 13.90
CA VAL A 264 -29.93 31.69 14.65
C VAL A 264 -30.01 32.87 15.63
N GLU A 265 -28.89 33.22 16.28
CA GLU A 265 -28.79 34.38 17.19
C GLU A 265 -28.88 35.72 16.46
N GLU A 266 -28.29 35.81 15.27
CA GLU A 266 -28.36 37.01 14.41
C GLU A 266 -29.72 37.14 13.69
N GLU A 267 -30.68 36.25 13.98
CA GLU A 267 -32.00 36.17 13.34
C GLU A 267 -31.98 36.19 11.79
N LYS A 268 -30.89 35.72 11.18
CA LYS A 268 -30.69 35.76 9.73
C LYS A 268 -31.64 34.83 8.96
N PHE A 269 -32.45 34.03 9.66
CA PHE A 269 -33.53 33.26 9.07
C PHE A 269 -34.68 34.10 8.52
N HIS A 270 -34.83 35.36 8.94
CA HIS A 270 -35.82 36.25 8.31
C HIS A 270 -35.52 36.51 6.84
N GLU A 271 -34.28 36.28 6.37
CA GLU A 271 -33.91 36.33 4.95
C GLU A 271 -34.59 35.25 4.09
N PHE A 272 -35.20 34.25 4.73
CA PHE A 272 -35.95 33.14 4.12
C PHE A 272 -37.47 33.27 4.26
N LYS A 273 -37.98 34.30 4.95
CA LYS A 273 -39.41 34.62 5.07
C LYS A 273 -39.86 35.58 3.98
#